data_AF-A0AAD7GIV9-F1
#
_entry.id   AF-A0AAD7GIV9-F1
#
_cell.length_a   1.000
_cell.length_b   1.000
_cell.length_c   1.000
_cell.angle_alpha   90.00
_cell.angle_beta   90.00
_cell.angle_gamma   90.00
#
_symmetry.space_group_name_H-M   'P 1'
#
loop_
_entity.id
_entity.type
_entity.pdbx_description
1 polymer ?
#
loop_
_entity_poly.entity_id
_entity_poly.type
_entity_poly.pdbx_seq_one_letter_code
_entity_poly.pdbx_strand_id
1 'polypeptide(L)'
;MVCIVNVSERGLISPAPSKTSRIPTVSGLLFPHIFAPIKCATFFYALHGGDARSWGIIISTTFSTFPAVNANFTSIASATSTNTAAHALATVHVQHIFDLDPVHVSHSLILVKNATTGGSTVALAGYLPDMTPMRSITLLGSFMRAAEEERSYSSVDMNTHLVQPDDTAGGNSVLGSRLIPAQTYHNSPEKVGQVYEQLLDSGTTKKFKPQQRPILELISGPDAGAYFNEADVLEAAFQSTFLGPHYARLSAVKAQCDPGDLFIVGTGVGSKRWDEWGICRV
;
A
#
# COMPACT_ATOMS: atom_id res chain seq x y z
N MET A 1 10.10 7.10 3.32
CA MET A 1 8.96 7.19 2.40
C MET A 1 8.82 5.84 1.70
N VAL A 2 7.67 5.18 1.81
CA VAL A 2 7.36 3.96 1.04
C VAL A 2 6.26 4.39 0.06
N CYS A 3 6.57 4.43 -1.23
CA CYS A 3 5.56 4.74 -2.24
C CYS A 3 4.85 3.44 -2.61
N ILE A 4 3.58 3.34 -2.22
CA ILE A 4 2.71 2.20 -2.54
C ILE A 4 1.99 2.56 -3.84
N VAL A 5 2.19 1.75 -4.89
CA VAL A 5 1.51 1.91 -6.17
C VAL A 5 0.28 1.00 -6.18
N ASN A 6 -0.91 1.57 -5.98
CA ASN A 6 -2.17 0.85 -6.12
C ASN A 6 -2.81 1.17 -7.48
N VAL A 7 -3.06 0.14 -8.29
CA VAL A 7 -3.77 0.23 -9.57
C VAL A 7 -4.99 -0.69 -9.58
N SER A 8 -6.19 -0.11 -9.60
CA SER A 8 -7.48 -0.82 -9.52
C SER A 8 -8.27 -0.73 -10.84
N GLU A 9 -9.09 -1.74 -11.16
CA GLU A 9 -10.13 -1.74 -12.21
C GLU A 9 -11.49 -2.19 -11.61
N ARG A 10 -12.60 -1.53 -11.98
CA ARG A 10 -13.96 -1.97 -11.62
C ARG A 10 -14.62 -2.72 -12.79
N GLY A 11 -14.87 -4.02 -12.61
CA GLY A 11 -15.72 -4.83 -13.49
C GLY A 11 -17.00 -5.27 -12.79
N LEU A 12 -18.15 -5.08 -13.43
CA LEU A 12 -19.48 -5.46 -12.91
C LEU A 12 -19.72 -6.96 -13.05
N ILE A 13 -20.02 -7.65 -11.94
CA ILE A 13 -20.69 -8.95 -11.96
C ILE A 13 -21.86 -8.92 -10.95
N SER A 14 -23.03 -9.38 -11.39
CA SER A 14 -24.36 -9.35 -10.76
C SER A 14 -24.46 -10.08 -9.40
N PRO A 15 -25.44 -9.77 -8.52
CA PRO A 15 -25.35 -10.04 -7.08
C PRO A 15 -26.02 -11.35 -6.62
N ALA A 16 -25.50 -11.94 -5.54
CA ALA A 16 -26.17 -12.97 -4.73
C ALA A 16 -25.70 -12.84 -3.26
N PRO A 17 -26.50 -13.30 -2.26
CA PRO A 17 -27.18 -12.38 -1.35
C PRO A 17 -26.46 -12.11 -0.02
N SER A 18 -26.99 -11.06 0.61
CA SER A 18 -26.63 -10.42 1.86
C SER A 18 -26.24 -11.35 3.03
N LYS A 19 -25.11 -11.03 3.67
CA LYS A 19 -24.98 -11.11 5.13
C LYS A 19 -24.43 -9.80 5.67
N THR A 20 -25.21 -9.25 6.58
CA THR A 20 -25.09 -7.97 7.26
C THR A 20 -23.89 -7.90 8.20
N SER A 21 -23.44 -6.65 8.43
CA SER A 21 -22.59 -6.17 9.54
C SER A 21 -21.10 -6.53 9.48
N ARG A 22 -20.26 -5.65 8.91
CA ARG A 22 -18.86 -5.47 9.33
C ARG A 22 -18.46 -3.99 9.38
N ILE A 23 -17.77 -3.67 10.46
CA ILE A 23 -17.24 -2.37 10.91
C ILE A 23 -16.15 -1.88 9.93
N PRO A 24 -16.03 -0.57 9.65
CA PRO A 24 -15.08 -0.04 8.66
C PRO A 24 -13.61 -0.22 9.08
N THR A 25 -12.78 -0.68 8.13
CA THR A 25 -11.33 -0.86 8.26
C THR A 25 -10.61 0.47 7.99
N VAL A 26 -9.78 0.93 8.91
CA VAL A 26 -8.90 2.10 8.72
C VAL A 26 -7.47 1.60 8.47
N SER A 27 -6.90 1.97 7.32
CA SER A 27 -5.50 1.67 6.98
C SER A 27 -4.56 2.76 7.49
N GLY A 28 -3.45 2.34 8.11
CA GLY A 28 -2.24 3.15 8.28
C GLY A 28 -2.07 3.84 9.63
N LEU A 29 -1.28 3.24 10.51
CA LEU A 29 -0.51 3.93 11.57
C LEU A 29 0.68 3.03 11.96
N LEU A 30 1.90 3.50 11.69
CA LEU A 30 3.15 2.87 12.11
C LEU A 30 3.54 3.41 13.50
N PHE A 31 3.97 2.53 14.41
CA PHE A 31 4.71 2.90 15.63
C PHE A 31 6.12 2.26 15.60
N PRO A 32 7.17 2.93 16.12
CA PRO A 32 8.54 2.42 16.09
C PRO A 32 8.87 1.52 17.30
N HIS A 33 9.72 0.53 17.04
CA HIS A 33 10.59 -0.25 17.93
C HIS A 33 10.16 -0.59 19.37
N ILE A 34 9.86 -1.87 19.62
CA ILE A 34 10.14 -2.55 20.90
C ILE A 34 10.66 -3.97 20.61
N PHE A 35 11.96 -4.21 20.81
CA PHE A 35 12.49 -5.55 21.05
C PHE A 35 12.44 -5.78 22.57
N ALA A 36 11.55 -6.67 23.02
CA ALA A 36 11.45 -7.10 24.41
C ALA A 36 11.64 -8.64 24.52
N PRO A 37 12.12 -9.16 25.67
CA PRO A 37 12.62 -10.52 25.79
C PRO A 37 11.48 -11.56 25.78
N ILE A 38 11.71 -12.64 25.06
CA ILE A 38 10.72 -13.69 24.75
C ILE A 38 10.34 -14.47 26.02
N LYS A 39 9.08 -14.34 26.45
CA LYS A 39 8.35 -15.33 27.27
C LYS A 39 6.92 -15.44 26.73
N CYS A 40 6.54 -16.62 26.25
CA CYS A 40 5.25 -16.86 25.60
C CYS A 40 4.16 -17.21 26.63
N ALA A 41 3.03 -16.49 26.64
CA ALA A 41 1.82 -16.79 27.42
C ALA A 41 0.53 -16.47 26.63
N THR A 42 -0.60 -16.98 27.15
CA THR A 42 -1.79 -17.56 26.47
C THR A 42 -2.97 -16.61 26.17
N PHE A 43 -3.71 -16.95 25.09
CA PHE A 43 -5.00 -16.42 24.58
C PHE A 43 -4.97 -15.10 23.75
N PHE A 44 -5.71 -15.12 22.63
CA PHE A 44 -5.42 -14.33 21.43
C PHE A 44 -6.61 -13.51 20.92
N TYR A 45 -6.36 -12.27 20.52
CA TYR A 45 -7.21 -11.50 19.62
C TYR A 45 -6.36 -11.08 18.40
N ALA A 46 -6.83 -11.41 17.19
CA ALA A 46 -6.18 -11.01 15.95
C ALA A 46 -6.63 -9.59 15.59
N LEU A 47 -5.76 -8.59 15.78
CA LEU A 47 -5.95 -7.26 15.22
C LEU A 47 -5.14 -7.16 13.92
N HIS A 48 -5.86 -6.80 12.86
CA HIS A 48 -5.46 -6.83 11.46
C HIS A 48 -4.27 -5.92 11.13
N GLY A 49 -3.39 -6.37 10.23
CA GLY A 49 -2.35 -5.56 9.60
C GLY A 49 -2.37 -5.77 8.08
N GLY A 50 -3.24 -5.03 7.40
CA GLY A 50 -3.19 -4.76 5.96
C GLY A 50 -3.64 -5.87 4.99
N ASP A 51 -3.28 -7.14 5.18
CA ASP A 51 -3.67 -8.22 4.27
C ASP A 51 -3.56 -9.61 4.94
N ALA A 52 -4.18 -10.64 4.36
CA ALA A 52 -4.44 -11.99 4.89
C ALA A 52 -3.20 -12.84 5.27
N ARG A 53 -1.99 -12.29 5.17
CA ARG A 53 -0.71 -13.02 5.27
C ARG A 53 0.11 -12.69 6.51
N SER A 54 -0.23 -11.62 7.21
CA SER A 54 0.53 -11.17 8.38
C SER A 54 -0.20 -11.47 9.66
N TRP A 55 0.10 -12.63 10.23
CA TRP A 55 -0.40 -13.02 11.55
C TRP A 55 0.65 -12.64 12.58
N GLY A 56 0.47 -11.48 13.20
CA GLY A 56 1.16 -11.09 14.43
C GLY A 56 0.27 -11.37 15.64
N ILE A 57 0.86 -11.83 16.75
CA ILE A 57 0.15 -11.97 18.02
C ILE A 57 0.44 -10.72 18.86
N ILE A 58 -0.53 -9.83 18.97
CA ILE A 58 -0.47 -8.67 19.88
C ILE A 58 -0.97 -9.12 21.26
N ILE A 59 -0.07 -9.20 22.23
CA ILE A 59 -0.38 -9.66 23.60
C ILE A 59 -0.91 -8.55 24.51
N SER A 60 -0.60 -7.30 24.22
CA SER A 60 -1.13 -6.12 24.90
C SER A 60 -0.86 -4.88 24.05
N THR A 61 -1.83 -3.99 23.96
CA THR A 61 -1.65 -2.65 23.39
C THR A 61 -2.42 -1.65 24.24
N THR A 62 -1.84 -0.47 24.44
CA THR A 62 -2.50 0.65 25.11
C THR A 62 -2.46 1.82 24.13
N PHE A 63 -3.63 2.29 23.71
CA PHE A 63 -3.77 3.42 22.81
C PHE A 63 -4.25 4.64 23.59
N SER A 64 -3.63 5.79 23.36
CA SER A 64 -4.19 7.06 23.81
C SER A 64 -5.39 7.39 22.92
N THR A 65 -6.60 7.31 23.46
CA THR A 65 -7.83 7.72 22.77
C THR A 65 -8.14 9.20 22.96
N PHE A 66 -7.43 9.87 23.87
CA PHE A 66 -7.54 11.30 24.11
C PHE A 66 -6.15 11.95 24.32
N PRO A 67 -5.98 13.23 23.93
CA PRO A 67 -6.92 14.01 23.11
C PRO A 67 -7.06 13.42 21.70
N ALA A 68 -8.18 13.73 21.03
CA ALA A 68 -8.40 13.25 19.67
C ALA A 68 -7.26 13.72 18.75
N VAL A 69 -6.84 12.85 17.83
CA VAL A 69 -5.85 13.22 16.82
C VAL A 69 -6.53 14.17 15.85
N ASN A 70 -6.08 15.43 15.84
CA ASN A 70 -6.58 16.43 14.91
C ASN A 70 -5.86 16.24 13.56
N ALA A 71 -6.49 15.50 12.65
CA ALA A 71 -5.96 15.28 11.31
C ALA A 71 -7.08 15.26 10.28
N ASN A 72 -6.77 15.74 9.09
CA ASN A 72 -7.69 15.73 7.96
C ASN A 72 -7.18 14.76 6.89
N PHE A 73 -8.05 13.87 6.43
CA PHE A 73 -7.83 13.16 5.16
C PHE A 73 -8.10 14.16 4.03
N THR A 74 -7.12 14.34 3.15
CA THR A 74 -7.23 15.22 1.99
C THR A 74 -7.02 14.41 0.72
N SER A 75 -7.81 14.69 -0.31
CA SER A 75 -7.60 14.13 -1.63
C SER A 75 -7.81 15.16 -2.75
N ILE A 76 -7.01 15.02 -3.80
CA ILE A 76 -7.16 15.69 -5.08
C ILE A 76 -7.24 14.59 -6.13
N ALA A 77 -8.29 14.58 -6.95
CA ALA A 77 -8.50 13.56 -7.96
C ALA A 77 -8.89 14.16 -9.30
N SER A 78 -8.40 13.53 -10.37
CA SER A 78 -8.58 14.00 -11.74
C SER A 78 -8.76 12.85 -12.70
N ALA A 79 -9.64 13.04 -13.67
CA ALA A 79 -9.93 12.04 -14.70
C ALA A 79 -9.15 12.38 -15.97
N THR A 80 -8.46 11.38 -16.52
CA THR A 80 -7.73 11.47 -17.78
C THR A 80 -8.37 10.54 -18.82
N SER A 81 -8.33 10.97 -20.07
CA SER A 81 -8.83 10.17 -21.21
C SER A 81 -7.77 9.26 -21.83
N THR A 82 -6.48 9.47 -21.51
CA THR A 82 -5.36 8.71 -22.05
C THR A 82 -4.34 8.36 -20.96
N ASN A 83 -3.58 7.29 -21.18
CA ASN A 83 -2.49 6.90 -20.29
C ASN A 83 -1.35 7.93 -20.30
N THR A 84 -1.09 8.57 -21.44
CA THR A 84 -0.11 9.68 -21.55
C THR A 84 -0.50 10.89 -20.69
N ALA A 85 -1.79 11.21 -20.59
CA ALA A 85 -2.24 12.25 -19.66
C ALA A 85 -2.10 11.82 -18.20
N ALA A 86 -2.35 10.54 -17.87
CA ALA A 86 -2.13 10.01 -16.52
C ALA A 86 -0.65 10.01 -16.14
N HIS A 87 0.23 9.68 -17.09
CA HIS A 87 1.67 9.82 -16.97
C HIS A 87 2.04 11.26 -16.61
N ALA A 88 1.62 12.25 -17.39
CA ALA A 88 1.97 13.65 -17.13
C ALA A 88 1.63 14.07 -15.67
N LEU A 89 0.46 13.69 -15.17
CA LEU A 89 0.06 13.95 -13.77
C LEU A 89 0.90 13.17 -12.75
N ALA A 90 1.26 11.92 -13.06
CA ALA A 90 2.15 11.15 -12.21
C ALA A 90 3.56 11.76 -12.15
N THR A 91 4.07 12.30 -13.26
CA THR A 91 5.34 13.05 -13.30
C THR A 91 5.25 14.31 -12.44
N VAL A 92 4.16 15.07 -12.54
CA VAL A 92 3.92 16.24 -11.67
C VAL A 92 3.88 15.83 -10.20
N HIS A 93 3.21 14.73 -9.85
CA HIS A 93 3.22 14.21 -8.49
C HIS A 93 4.64 13.89 -8.01
N VAL A 94 5.46 13.23 -8.84
CA VAL A 94 6.85 12.88 -8.49
C VAL A 94 7.73 14.12 -8.32
N GLN A 95 7.44 15.21 -9.03
CA GLN A 95 8.17 16.48 -8.86
C GLN A 95 7.81 17.18 -7.54
N HIS A 96 6.58 17.01 -7.05
CA HIS A 96 6.05 17.72 -5.89
C HIS A 96 5.90 16.85 -4.62
N ILE A 97 6.16 15.54 -4.70
CA ILE A 97 6.12 14.59 -3.58
C ILE A 97 6.90 15.09 -2.34
N PHE A 98 8.05 15.70 -2.56
CA PHE A 98 8.94 16.17 -1.48
C PHE A 98 8.57 17.57 -0.96
N ASP A 99 7.65 18.30 -1.60
CA ASP A 99 7.16 19.60 -1.09
C ASP A 99 6.45 19.43 0.27
N LEU A 100 5.99 18.21 0.57
CA LEU A 100 5.29 17.84 1.80
C LEU A 100 6.22 17.33 2.91
N ASP A 101 7.52 17.15 2.63
CA ASP A 101 8.49 16.68 3.63
C ASP A 101 8.58 17.58 4.87
N PRO A 102 8.58 18.93 4.76
CA PRO A 102 8.68 19.82 5.92
C PRO A 102 7.52 19.71 6.91
N VAL A 103 6.40 19.12 6.49
CA VAL A 103 5.19 18.95 7.30
C VAL A 103 4.91 17.48 7.63
N HIS A 104 5.81 16.56 7.26
CA HIS A 104 5.75 15.14 7.59
C HIS A 104 4.40 14.47 7.28
N VAL A 105 3.79 14.88 6.16
CA VAL A 105 2.49 14.37 5.71
C VAL A 105 2.67 13.01 5.05
N SER A 106 1.77 12.08 5.36
CA SER A 106 1.65 10.84 4.58
C SER A 106 0.80 11.10 3.35
N HIS A 107 1.23 10.57 2.20
CA HIS A 107 0.42 10.63 0.99
C HIS A 107 0.72 9.48 0.03
N SER A 108 -0.22 9.25 -0.87
CA SER A 108 -0.23 8.19 -1.87
C SER A 108 -0.69 8.75 -3.21
N LEU A 109 -0.08 8.26 -4.29
CA LEU A 109 -0.62 8.39 -5.64
C LEU A 109 -1.44 7.15 -5.96
N ILE A 110 -2.70 7.35 -6.30
CA ILE A 110 -3.66 6.30 -6.64
C ILE A 110 -3.99 6.47 -8.12
N LEU A 111 -3.81 5.41 -8.90
CA LEU A 111 -4.08 5.39 -10.33
C LEU A 111 -5.12 4.31 -10.62
N VAL A 112 -6.34 4.67 -11.01
CA VAL A 112 -7.42 3.71 -11.25
C VAL A 112 -7.76 3.73 -12.73
N LYS A 113 -7.58 2.61 -13.42
CA LYS A 113 -7.96 2.50 -14.83
C LYS A 113 -9.47 2.24 -14.92
N ASN A 114 -10.14 2.99 -15.78
CA ASN A 114 -11.55 2.77 -16.08
C ASN A 114 -11.67 1.84 -17.29
N ALA A 115 -12.00 0.57 -17.03
CA ALA A 115 -12.14 -0.45 -18.06
C ALA A 115 -13.23 -0.11 -19.11
N THR A 116 -14.23 0.69 -18.75
CA THR A 116 -15.35 1.06 -19.64
C THR A 116 -14.98 2.19 -20.59
N THR A 117 -14.30 3.23 -20.09
CA THR A 117 -13.97 4.42 -20.89
C THR A 117 -12.56 4.38 -21.47
N GLY A 118 -11.70 3.48 -20.99
CA GLY A 118 -10.27 3.42 -21.33
C GLY A 118 -9.43 4.51 -20.68
N GLY A 119 -10.05 5.49 -20.01
CA GLY A 119 -9.38 6.55 -19.25
C GLY A 119 -8.91 6.08 -17.87
N SER A 120 -8.31 6.99 -17.10
CA SER A 120 -7.86 6.72 -15.74
C SER A 120 -8.27 7.83 -14.77
N THR A 121 -8.40 7.50 -13.49
CA THR A 121 -8.44 8.48 -12.41
C THR A 121 -7.07 8.52 -11.75
N VAL A 122 -6.46 9.70 -11.69
CA VAL A 122 -5.23 9.97 -10.93
C VAL A 122 -5.62 10.72 -9.66
N ALA A 123 -5.25 10.22 -8.50
CA ALA A 123 -5.54 10.88 -7.23
C ALA A 123 -4.33 10.94 -6.31
N LEU A 124 -4.07 12.11 -5.75
CA LEU A 124 -3.19 12.31 -4.61
C LEU A 124 -4.06 12.30 -3.35
N ALA A 125 -3.78 11.42 -2.41
CA ALA A 125 -4.52 11.34 -1.15
C ALA A 125 -3.56 11.21 0.04
N GLY A 126 -3.90 11.79 1.18
CA GLY A 126 -3.02 11.79 2.35
C GLY A 126 -3.67 12.26 3.63
N TYR A 127 -2.99 12.03 4.76
CA TYR A 127 -3.43 12.49 6.08
C TYR A 127 -2.55 13.64 6.55
N LEU A 128 -3.16 14.79 6.80
CA LEU A 128 -2.48 16.00 7.21
C LEU A 128 -2.78 16.30 8.69
N PRO A 129 -1.78 16.25 9.59
CA PRO A 129 -1.97 16.57 11.01
C PRO A 129 -2.10 18.08 11.23
N ASP A 130 -3.01 18.49 12.11
CA ASP A 130 -3.16 19.86 12.61
C ASP A 130 -3.33 20.95 11.55
N MET A 131 -4.06 20.64 10.47
CA MET A 131 -4.25 21.57 9.35
C MET A 131 -5.68 22.11 9.24
N THR A 132 -5.80 23.43 9.10
CA THR A 132 -7.02 24.04 8.59
C THR A 132 -7.17 23.75 7.08
N PRO A 133 -8.38 23.69 6.52
CA PRO A 133 -8.58 23.49 5.08
C PRO A 133 -7.77 24.45 4.19
N MET A 134 -7.64 25.73 4.58
CA MET A 134 -6.83 26.71 3.85
C MET A 134 -5.33 26.37 3.82
N ARG A 135 -4.80 25.81 4.91
CA ARG A 135 -3.39 25.42 4.99
C ARG A 135 -3.10 24.19 4.13
N SER A 136 -4.03 23.24 4.07
CA SER A 136 -3.97 22.09 3.16
C SER A 136 -3.96 22.51 1.68
N ILE A 137 -4.84 23.45 1.29
CA ILE A 137 -4.87 24.04 -0.06
C ILE A 137 -3.53 24.72 -0.39
N THR A 138 -2.97 25.45 0.57
CA THR A 138 -1.70 26.17 0.37
C THR A 138 -0.55 25.18 0.10
N LEU A 139 -0.45 24.11 0.89
CA LEU A 139 0.58 23.08 0.73
C LEU A 139 0.47 22.33 -0.59
N LEU A 140 -0.75 21.96 -0.97
CA LEU A 140 -0.99 21.23 -2.23
C LEU A 140 -1.01 22.17 -3.45
N GLY A 141 -0.84 23.48 -3.23
CA GLY A 141 -0.97 24.49 -4.27
C GLY A 141 0.08 24.37 -5.36
N SER A 142 1.30 23.92 -5.06
CA SER A 142 2.32 23.66 -6.09
C SER A 142 1.88 22.56 -7.03
N PHE A 143 1.46 21.42 -6.48
CA PHE A 143 0.90 20.30 -7.23
C PHE A 143 -0.35 20.71 -8.03
N MET A 144 -1.34 21.37 -7.41
CA MET A 144 -2.57 21.79 -8.08
C MET A 144 -2.32 22.74 -9.26
N ARG A 145 -1.39 23.70 -9.11
CA ARG A 145 -1.02 24.61 -10.21
C ARG A 145 -0.31 23.88 -11.34
N ALA A 146 0.62 22.99 -11.01
CA ALA A 146 1.39 22.23 -11.99
C ALA A 146 0.55 21.17 -12.71
N ALA A 147 -0.46 20.63 -12.05
CA ALA A 147 -1.43 19.71 -12.64
C ALA A 147 -2.45 20.41 -13.57
N GLU A 148 -2.48 21.76 -13.62
CA GLU A 148 -3.50 22.55 -14.33
C GLU A 148 -4.95 22.17 -13.94
N GLU A 149 -5.14 21.67 -12.72
CA GLU A 149 -6.35 20.99 -12.27
C GLU A 149 -6.95 21.70 -11.05
N GLU A 150 -8.09 22.35 -11.26
CA GLU A 150 -8.75 23.13 -10.21
C GLU A 150 -9.89 22.36 -9.49
N ARG A 151 -10.17 21.07 -9.78
CA ARG A 151 -11.58 20.63 -9.73
C ARG A 151 -12.05 19.47 -8.87
N SER A 152 -11.26 18.88 -7.96
CA SER A 152 -11.85 18.01 -6.91
C SER A 152 -10.96 17.89 -5.68
N TYR A 153 -10.76 19.00 -4.96
CA TYR A 153 -10.22 18.95 -3.60
C TYR A 153 -11.32 18.50 -2.62
N SER A 154 -11.02 17.50 -1.81
CA SER A 154 -11.86 17.12 -0.67
C SER A 154 -11.02 17.01 0.60
N SER A 155 -11.60 17.42 1.73
CA SER A 155 -10.97 17.29 3.05
C SER A 155 -12.01 16.98 4.10
N VAL A 156 -11.71 16.00 4.94
CA VAL A 156 -12.62 15.46 5.95
C VAL A 156 -11.86 15.13 7.23
N ASP A 157 -12.46 15.45 8.38
CA ASP A 157 -11.88 15.14 9.69
C ASP A 157 -11.77 13.61 9.84
N MET A 158 -10.56 13.13 10.13
CA MET A 158 -10.25 11.72 10.24
C MET A 158 -11.10 11.00 11.29
N ASN A 159 -11.48 11.68 12.37
CA ASN A 159 -12.33 11.11 13.44
C ASN A 159 -13.79 10.94 13.00
N THR A 160 -14.20 11.60 11.92
CA THR A 160 -15.55 11.50 11.35
C THR A 160 -15.60 10.81 9.99
N HIS A 161 -14.43 10.55 9.40
CA HIS A 161 -14.32 9.99 8.07
C HIS A 161 -14.72 8.51 8.07
N LEU A 162 -15.89 8.23 7.52
CA LEU A 162 -16.35 6.87 7.26
C LEU A 162 -15.77 6.38 5.93
N VAL A 163 -14.77 5.51 6.00
CA VAL A 163 -14.19 4.88 4.81
C VAL A 163 -15.22 3.89 4.23
N GLN A 164 -15.40 3.92 2.92
CA GLN A 164 -16.21 2.92 2.21
C GLN A 164 -15.58 1.53 2.43
N PRO A 165 -16.38 0.45 2.53
CA PRO A 165 -15.83 -0.90 2.60
C PRO A 165 -14.90 -1.15 1.41
N ASP A 166 -13.67 -1.60 1.70
CA ASP A 166 -12.59 -1.82 0.73
C ASP A 166 -12.98 -2.78 -0.40
N ASP A 167 -13.94 -3.67 -0.13
CA ASP A 167 -14.38 -4.67 -1.09
C ASP A 167 -15.87 -4.97 -0.99
N THR A 168 -16.64 -4.48 -1.97
CA THR A 168 -18.05 -4.88 -2.16
C THR A 168 -18.20 -5.96 -3.25
N ALA A 169 -17.13 -6.38 -3.94
CA ALA A 169 -17.22 -7.19 -5.15
C ALA A 169 -16.15 -8.31 -5.32
N GLY A 170 -15.30 -8.57 -4.33
CA GLY A 170 -14.19 -9.52 -4.44
C GLY A 170 -13.01 -9.02 -5.32
N GLY A 171 -12.90 -7.70 -5.53
CA GLY A 171 -11.98 -7.13 -6.52
C GLY A 171 -10.56 -6.98 -5.98
N ASN A 172 -9.60 -7.77 -6.50
CA ASN A 172 -8.19 -7.55 -6.17
C ASN A 172 -7.66 -6.29 -6.88
N SER A 173 -7.55 -5.20 -6.13
CA SER A 173 -7.17 -3.86 -6.59
C SER A 173 -5.69 -3.53 -6.34
N VAL A 174 -4.93 -4.46 -5.76
CA VAL A 174 -3.54 -4.23 -5.36
C VAL A 174 -2.61 -4.85 -6.39
N LEU A 175 -1.84 -3.96 -7.03
CA LEU A 175 -0.64 -4.32 -7.74
C LEU A 175 0.42 -4.68 -6.69
N GLY A 176 1.13 -5.82 -6.81
CA GLY A 176 2.19 -6.14 -5.86
C GLY A 176 3.21 -5.00 -5.69
N SER A 177 3.80 -4.87 -4.50
CA SER A 177 4.65 -3.72 -4.18
C SER A 177 6.14 -3.89 -4.54
N ARG A 178 6.82 -2.75 -4.67
CA ARG A 178 8.28 -2.58 -4.66
C ARG A 178 8.67 -1.33 -3.88
N LEU A 179 9.76 -1.41 -3.13
CA LEU A 179 10.37 -0.26 -2.47
C LEU A 179 11.23 0.47 -3.51
N ILE A 180 10.83 1.69 -3.84
CA ILE A 180 11.54 2.54 -4.80
C ILE A 180 12.46 3.50 -4.04
N PRO A 181 13.76 3.60 -4.38
CA PRO A 181 14.65 4.57 -3.77
C PRO A 181 14.16 6.01 -3.97
N ALA A 182 14.19 6.82 -2.91
CA ALA A 182 13.83 8.25 -3.00
C ALA A 182 14.67 8.99 -4.06
N GLN A 183 15.93 8.60 -4.24
CA GLN A 183 16.81 9.17 -5.26
C GLN A 183 16.25 9.00 -6.69
N THR A 184 15.52 7.91 -6.96
CA THR A 184 14.86 7.71 -8.27
C THR A 184 13.79 8.78 -8.50
N TYR A 185 13.02 9.12 -7.46
CA TYR A 185 12.01 10.19 -7.53
C TYR A 185 12.68 11.56 -7.71
N HIS A 186 13.76 11.84 -6.99
CA HIS A 186 14.50 13.11 -7.14
C HIS A 186 15.14 13.28 -8.52
N ASN A 187 15.78 12.22 -9.04
CA ASN A 187 16.66 12.34 -10.20
C ASN A 187 15.96 12.04 -11.52
N SER A 188 14.82 11.35 -11.48
CA SER A 188 14.18 10.85 -12.70
C SER A 188 12.65 10.90 -12.66
N PRO A 189 12.02 12.06 -12.41
CA PRO A 189 10.56 12.17 -12.39
C PRO A 189 9.87 11.63 -13.64
N GLU A 190 10.40 11.98 -14.81
CA GLU A 190 9.89 11.51 -16.11
C GLU A 190 9.95 9.98 -16.24
N LYS A 191 11.03 9.36 -15.77
CA LYS A 191 11.16 7.90 -15.80
C LYS A 191 10.13 7.23 -14.90
N VAL A 192 9.82 7.84 -13.75
CA VAL A 192 8.77 7.33 -12.85
C VAL A 192 7.39 7.47 -13.50
N GLY A 193 7.11 8.61 -14.14
CA GLY A 193 5.89 8.81 -14.93
C GLY A 193 5.71 7.77 -16.04
N GLN A 194 6.76 7.49 -16.81
CA GLN A 194 6.78 6.47 -17.86
C GLN A 194 6.50 5.06 -17.33
N VAL A 195 7.00 4.73 -16.13
CA VAL A 195 6.66 3.46 -15.47
C VAL A 195 5.17 3.37 -15.18
N TYR A 196 4.54 4.44 -14.70
CA TYR A 196 3.09 4.45 -14.48
C TYR A 196 2.32 4.30 -15.80
N GLU A 197 2.76 4.92 -16.89
CA GLU A 197 2.16 4.72 -18.23
C GLU A 197 2.21 3.25 -18.64
N GLN A 198 3.39 2.62 -18.55
CA GLN A 198 3.57 1.21 -18.90
C GLN A 198 2.74 0.28 -18.03
N LEU A 199 2.59 0.59 -16.73
CA LEU A 199 1.71 -0.16 -15.84
C LEU A 199 0.25 -0.06 -16.29
N LEU A 200 -0.22 1.15 -16.63
CA LEU A 200 -1.57 1.36 -17.15
C LEU A 200 -1.79 0.65 -18.50
N ASP A 201 -0.79 0.65 -19.38
CA ASP A 201 -0.83 -0.06 -20.66
C ASP A 201 -0.87 -1.59 -20.46
N SER A 202 -0.14 -2.10 -19.47
CA SER A 202 -0.11 -3.54 -19.16
C SER A 202 -1.45 -4.08 -18.63
N GLY A 203 -2.29 -3.21 -18.07
CA GLY A 203 -3.55 -3.57 -17.41
C GLY A 203 -3.34 -4.21 -16.04
N THR A 204 -4.44 -4.48 -15.31
CA THR A 204 -4.40 -4.93 -13.89
C THR A 204 -4.65 -6.42 -13.69
N THR A 205 -4.91 -7.18 -14.75
CA THR A 205 -5.36 -8.59 -14.64
C THR A 205 -4.23 -9.55 -14.25
N LYS A 206 -4.06 -9.87 -12.95
CA LYS A 206 -3.25 -10.99 -12.38
C LYS A 206 -1.92 -11.32 -13.08
N LYS A 207 -1.21 -10.31 -13.59
CA LYS A 207 0.02 -10.47 -14.39
C LYS A 207 1.21 -9.80 -13.72
N PHE A 208 1.21 -9.76 -12.38
CA PHE A 208 2.27 -9.12 -11.63
C PHE A 208 3.65 -9.66 -12.01
N LYS A 209 3.86 -10.96 -11.83
CA LYS A 209 5.13 -11.60 -12.17
C LYS A 209 5.57 -11.41 -13.63
N PRO A 210 4.77 -11.78 -14.65
CA PRO A 210 5.25 -11.76 -16.03
C PRO A 210 5.29 -10.38 -16.67
N GLN A 211 4.52 -9.40 -16.17
CA GLN A 211 4.37 -8.12 -16.86
C GLN A 211 4.69 -6.92 -15.96
N GLN A 212 4.09 -6.84 -14.78
CA GLN A 212 4.16 -5.59 -14.00
C GLN A 212 5.42 -5.48 -13.14
N ARG A 213 5.95 -6.61 -12.66
CA ARG A 213 7.19 -6.66 -11.87
C ARG A 213 8.39 -6.13 -12.67
N PRO A 214 8.67 -6.59 -13.90
CA PRO A 214 9.75 -6.03 -14.71
C PRO A 214 9.61 -4.51 -14.93
N ILE A 215 8.38 -4.02 -15.09
CA ILE A 215 8.10 -2.58 -15.24
C ILE A 215 8.45 -1.81 -13.95
N LEU A 216 8.05 -2.31 -12.78
CA LEU A 216 8.41 -1.71 -11.48
C LEU A 216 9.92 -1.76 -11.19
N GLU A 217 10.62 -2.80 -11.64
CA GLU A 217 12.07 -2.96 -11.50
C GLU A 217 12.85 -1.89 -12.29
N LEU A 218 12.25 -1.24 -13.29
CA LEU A 218 12.87 -0.13 -14.02
C LEU A 218 13.21 1.07 -13.11
N ILE A 219 12.43 1.29 -12.04
CA ILE A 219 12.62 2.41 -11.11
C ILE A 219 13.02 1.96 -9.70
N SER A 220 12.68 0.73 -9.31
CA SER A 220 13.07 0.18 -8.01
C SER A 220 14.43 -0.53 -8.01
N GLY A 221 14.84 -1.09 -9.16
CA GLY A 221 16.02 -1.94 -9.28
C GLY A 221 15.69 -3.44 -9.07
N PRO A 222 16.55 -4.35 -9.56
CA PRO A 222 16.27 -5.80 -9.57
C PRO A 222 16.27 -6.42 -8.16
N ASP A 223 17.02 -5.85 -7.22
CA ASP A 223 17.12 -6.33 -5.84
C ASP A 223 16.22 -5.55 -4.87
N ALA A 224 15.26 -4.80 -5.41
CA ALA A 224 14.36 -4.00 -4.59
C ALA A 224 13.55 -4.88 -3.62
N GLY A 225 13.44 -4.39 -2.39
CA GLY A 225 12.53 -4.98 -1.42
C GLY A 225 11.08 -4.74 -1.81
N ALA A 226 10.15 -5.38 -1.10
CA ALA A 226 8.73 -5.10 -1.18
C ALA A 226 8.13 -5.01 0.21
N TYR A 227 7.06 -4.23 0.35
CA TYR A 227 6.33 -4.18 1.60
C TYR A 227 5.48 -5.46 1.71
N PHE A 228 5.86 -6.33 2.64
CA PHE A 228 5.34 -7.70 2.77
C PHE A 228 3.81 -7.81 2.73
N ASN A 229 3.11 -6.84 3.33
CA ASN A 229 1.64 -6.85 3.43
C ASN A 229 0.95 -6.47 2.11
N GLU A 230 1.65 -5.85 1.18
CA GLU A 230 1.10 -5.42 -0.11
C GLU A 230 1.94 -5.98 -1.27
N ALA A 231 2.71 -7.03 -0.99
CA ALA A 231 3.55 -7.67 -1.97
C ALA A 231 2.79 -8.77 -2.70
N ASP A 232 3.30 -9.13 -3.88
CA ASP A 232 2.73 -10.26 -4.61
C ASP A 232 2.92 -11.56 -3.84
N VAL A 233 1.79 -12.21 -3.68
CA VAL A 233 1.60 -13.44 -2.95
C VAL A 233 2.38 -14.65 -3.44
N LEU A 234 2.83 -14.59 -4.69
CA LEU A 234 3.57 -15.64 -5.36
C LEU A 234 5.06 -15.30 -5.45
N GLU A 235 5.57 -14.20 -4.88
CA GLU A 235 6.97 -13.78 -5.00
C GLU A 235 7.95 -14.94 -4.74
N ALA A 236 8.74 -15.30 -5.77
CA ALA A 236 9.60 -16.47 -5.70
C ALA A 236 10.80 -16.23 -4.78
N ALA A 237 11.31 -14.99 -4.80
CA ALA A 237 12.44 -14.55 -3.98
C ALA A 237 11.99 -13.93 -2.65
N PHE A 238 10.82 -14.29 -2.13
CA PHE A 238 10.19 -13.64 -0.96
C PHE A 238 11.11 -13.48 0.25
N GLN A 239 12.03 -14.43 0.49
CA GLN A 239 12.97 -14.40 1.61
C GLN A 239 13.88 -13.16 1.54
N SER A 240 14.42 -12.84 0.36
CA SER A 240 15.24 -11.65 0.14
C SER A 240 14.37 -10.41 -0.08
N THR A 241 13.33 -10.51 -0.91
CA THR A 241 12.48 -9.36 -1.27
C THR A 241 11.75 -8.78 -0.06
N PHE A 242 11.27 -9.61 0.87
CA PHE A 242 10.45 -9.12 2.00
C PHE A 242 11.26 -8.91 3.27
N LEU A 243 12.30 -9.75 3.49
CA LEU A 243 13.01 -9.82 4.77
C LEU A 243 14.52 -9.60 4.62
N GLY A 244 15.05 -9.62 3.40
CA GLY A 244 16.45 -9.35 3.08
C GLY A 244 17.43 -10.10 3.99
N PRO A 245 18.46 -9.42 4.52
CA PRO A 245 19.46 -10.04 5.39
C PRO A 245 18.90 -10.50 6.75
N HIS A 246 17.68 -10.08 7.13
CA HIS A 246 17.07 -10.46 8.39
C HIS A 246 16.44 -11.86 8.37
N TYR A 247 16.24 -12.46 7.19
CA TYR A 247 15.58 -13.76 7.07
C TYR A 247 16.24 -14.85 7.92
N ALA A 248 17.57 -14.94 7.89
CA ALA A 248 18.32 -15.96 8.62
C ALA A 248 18.09 -15.86 10.14
N ARG A 249 18.15 -14.64 10.69
CA ARG A 249 17.88 -14.38 12.11
C ARG A 249 16.43 -14.71 12.47
N LEU A 250 15.46 -14.27 11.65
CA LEU A 250 14.04 -14.53 11.90
C LEU A 250 13.73 -16.04 11.84
N SER A 251 14.36 -16.78 10.92
CA SER A 251 14.24 -18.23 10.84
C SER A 251 14.77 -18.93 12.09
N ALA A 252 15.90 -18.47 12.64
CA ALA A 252 16.45 -18.99 13.89
C ALA A 252 15.50 -18.72 15.09
N VAL A 253 14.92 -17.52 15.17
CA VAL A 253 13.92 -17.20 16.21
C VAL A 253 12.67 -18.06 16.04
N LYS A 254 12.18 -18.26 14.82
CA LYS A 254 11.02 -19.13 14.54
C LYS A 254 11.28 -20.57 14.99
N ALA A 255 12.47 -21.11 14.74
CA ALA A 255 12.85 -22.45 15.17
C ALA A 255 12.88 -22.61 16.70
N GLN A 256 13.20 -21.55 17.44
CA GLN A 256 13.16 -21.56 18.90
C GLN A 256 11.73 -21.41 19.45
N CYS A 257 10.94 -20.50 18.87
CA CYS A 257 9.61 -20.13 19.39
C CYS A 257 8.50 -21.08 18.94
N ASP A 258 8.61 -21.64 17.74
CA ASP A 258 7.65 -22.58 17.16
C ASP A 258 8.41 -23.65 16.36
N PRO A 259 9.09 -24.59 17.06
CA PRO A 259 9.84 -25.69 16.45
C PRO A 259 8.95 -26.71 15.73
N GLY A 260 7.66 -26.75 16.07
CA GLY A 260 6.67 -27.62 15.46
C GLY A 260 6.13 -27.11 14.12
N ASP A 261 6.41 -25.85 13.77
CA ASP A 261 5.75 -25.15 12.67
C ASP A 261 4.22 -25.20 12.79
N LEU A 262 3.69 -24.87 13.97
CA LEU A 262 2.25 -24.71 14.16
C LEU A 262 1.71 -23.50 13.40
N PHE A 263 2.49 -22.42 13.31
CA PHE A 263 2.11 -21.18 12.63
C PHE A 263 2.86 -21.07 11.29
N ILE A 264 2.15 -21.34 10.20
CA ILE A 264 2.68 -21.30 8.83
C ILE A 264 1.83 -20.34 8.01
N VAL A 265 2.51 -19.54 7.19
CA VAL A 265 1.87 -18.67 6.20
C VAL A 265 2.64 -18.80 4.88
N GLY A 266 1.92 -18.74 3.76
CA GLY A 266 2.55 -18.67 2.43
C GLY A 266 3.52 -17.49 2.36
N THR A 267 4.69 -17.68 1.75
CA THR A 267 5.77 -16.68 1.67
C THR A 267 6.27 -16.15 3.04
N GLY A 268 6.03 -16.89 4.12
CA GLY A 268 6.48 -16.56 5.48
C GLY A 268 7.85 -17.12 5.87
N VAL A 269 8.36 -16.69 7.03
CA VAL A 269 9.58 -17.25 7.62
C VAL A 269 9.39 -18.75 7.86
N GLY A 270 10.25 -19.58 7.27
CA GLY A 270 10.17 -21.03 7.37
C GLY A 270 9.15 -21.72 6.46
N SER A 271 8.39 -20.97 5.64
CA SER A 271 7.33 -21.56 4.81
C SER A 271 7.85 -22.55 3.75
N LYS A 272 9.12 -22.45 3.34
CA LYS A 272 9.77 -23.39 2.41
C LYS A 272 9.97 -24.81 2.96
N ARG A 273 9.73 -25.03 4.26
CA ARG A 273 9.70 -26.38 4.85
C ARG A 273 8.40 -27.13 4.57
N TRP A 274 7.44 -26.46 3.94
CA TRP A 274 6.11 -26.97 3.64
C TRP A 274 5.80 -26.80 2.14
N ASP A 275 4.87 -27.61 1.66
CA ASP A 275 4.32 -27.48 0.31
C ASP A 275 3.57 -26.14 0.13
N GLU A 276 3.17 -25.85 -1.11
CA GLU A 276 2.47 -24.60 -1.46
C GLU A 276 1.12 -24.42 -0.74
N TRP A 277 0.55 -25.51 -0.22
CA TRP A 277 -0.72 -25.55 0.49
C TRP A 277 -0.54 -25.44 2.01
N GLY A 278 0.69 -25.55 2.51
CA GLY A 278 1.00 -25.60 3.95
C GLY A 278 0.52 -26.87 4.62
N ILE A 279 0.33 -27.97 3.88
CA ILE A 279 -0.25 -29.23 4.38
C ILE A 279 0.84 -30.25 4.68
N CYS A 280 1.77 -30.47 3.75
CA CYS A 280 2.85 -31.44 3.90
C CYS A 280 4.20 -30.76 4.12
N ARG A 281 5.08 -31.39 4.91
CA ARG A 281 6.50 -31.00 4.96
C ARG A 281 7.25 -31.51 3.73
N VAL A 282 8.20 -30.73 3.24
CA VAL A 282 9.09 -31.03 2.10
C VAL A 282 10.54 -31.20 2.52
#